data_AF-A0A971EX92-F1
#
_entry.id   AF-A0A971EX92-F1
#
_cell.length_a   1.000
_cell.length_b   1.000
_cell.length_c   1.000
_cell.angle_alpha   90.00
_cell.angle_beta   90.00
_cell.angle_gamma   90.00
#
_symmetry.space_group_name_H-M   'P 1'
#
loop_
_entity.id
_entity.type
_entity.pdbx_description
1 polymer ?
#
loop_
_entity_poly.entity_id
_entity_poly.type
_entity_poly.pdbx_seq_one_letter_code
_entity_poly.pdbx_strand_id
1 'polypeptide(L)' 'MMMAGATAVQIGSMNLVDPYVCKNIIEDLPDKLRKLGVSDISEIIGGAHK' A
#
# COMPACT_ATOMS: atom_id res chain seq x y z
N MET A 1 -3.71 2.58 5.59
CA MET A 1 -5.04 2.32 5.00
C MET A 1 -5.40 0.84 5.06
N MET A 2 -4.62 -0.07 4.46
CA MET A 2 -4.91 -1.51 4.57
C MET A 2 -4.90 -2.03 6.01
N MET A 3 -3.88 -1.68 6.80
CA MET A 3 -3.85 -1.97 8.24
C MET A 3 -5.06 -1.42 9.02
N ALA A 4 -5.66 -0.32 8.56
CA ALA A 4 -6.87 0.24 9.15
C ALA A 4 -8.16 -0.44 8.66
N GLY A 5 -8.07 -1.45 7.79
CA GLY A 5 -9.20 -2.25 7.30
C GLY A 5 -9.59 -2.04 5.83
N ALA A 6 -8.89 -1.21 5.08
CA ALA A 6 -9.21 -1.00 3.66
C ALA A 6 -8.77 -2.19 2.79
N THR A 7 -9.65 -2.72 1.94
CA THR A 7 -9.33 -3.78 0.96
C THR A 7 -8.66 -3.23 -0.31
N ALA A 8 -8.90 -1.96 -0.63
CA ALA A 8 -8.28 -1.27 -1.76
C ALA A 8 -8.01 0.19 -1.39
N VAL A 9 -7.07 0.83 -2.09
CA VAL A 9 -6.68 2.24 -1.86
C VAL A 9 -6.54 2.95 -3.20
N GLN A 10 -7.15 4.13 -3.31
CA GLN A 10 -7.02 5.00 -4.47
C GLN A 10 -5.98 6.10 -4.22
N ILE A 11 -5.25 6.47 -5.26
CA ILE A 11 -4.40 7.66 -5.29
C ILE A 11 -4.97 8.63 -6.33
N GLY A 12 -5.22 9.88 -5.94
CA GLY A 12 -5.76 10.93 -6.82
C GLY A 12 -4.91 12.19 -6.78
N SER A 13 -4.95 12.91 -5.66
CA SER A 13 -4.27 14.21 -5.53
C SER A 13 -2.76 14.15 -5.76
N MET A 14 -2.10 13.07 -5.36
CA MET A 14 -0.65 12.96 -5.51
C MET A 14 -0.20 12.86 -6.98
N ASN A 15 -1.06 12.37 -7.88
CA ASN A 15 -0.76 12.35 -9.32
C ASN A 15 -0.66 13.76 -9.92
N LEU A 16 -1.28 14.77 -9.29
CA LEU A 16 -1.17 16.16 -9.73
C LEU A 16 0.20 16.77 -9.40
N VAL A 17 0.87 16.25 -8.36
CA VAL A 17 2.20 16.69 -7.93
C VAL A 17 3.27 15.87 -8.63
N ASP A 18 3.08 14.55 -8.73
CA ASP A 18 3.98 13.61 -9.40
C ASP A 18 3.17 12.65 -10.31
N PRO A 19 3.22 12.83 -11.64
CA PRO A 19 2.54 11.95 -12.58
C PRO A 19 2.96 10.47 -12.51
N TYR A 20 4.15 10.17 -11.98
CA TYR A 20 4.70 8.81 -11.89
C TYR A 20 4.44 8.14 -10.54
N VAL A 21 3.75 8.80 -9.61
CA VAL A 21 3.59 8.29 -8.24
C VAL A 21 2.99 6.88 -8.21
N CYS A 22 1.99 6.58 -9.05
CA CYS A 22 1.39 5.25 -9.10
C CYS A 22 2.40 4.18 -9.53
N LYS A 23 3.23 4.46 -10.53
CA LYS A 23 4.30 3.55 -10.98
C LYS A 23 5.29 3.30 -9.83
N ASN A 24 5.76 4.38 -9.21
CA ASN A 24 6.75 4.31 -8.12
C ASN A 24 6.20 3.52 -6.92
N ILE A 25 4.92 3.72 -6.54
CA ILE A 25 4.26 2.95 -5.48
C ILE A 25 4.23 1.46 -5.84
N ILE A 26 3.85 1.10 -7.06
CA ILE A 26 3.76 -0.30 -7.49
C ILE A 26 5.14 -0.98 -7.46
N GLU A 27 6.18 -0.27 -7.89
CA GLU A 27 7.57 -0.79 -7.89
C GLU A 27 8.13 -0.94 -6.47
N ASP A 28 7.85 0.00 -5.56
CA ASP A 28 8.37 -0.01 -4.18
C ASP A 28 7.59 -0.95 -3.24
N LEU A 29 6.31 -1.20 -3.53
CA LEU A 29 5.41 -1.89 -2.61
C LEU A 29 5.88 -3.32 -2.22
N PRO A 30 6.32 -4.18 -3.16
CA PRO A 30 6.78 -5.54 -2.81
C PRO A 30 7.95 -5.55 -1.83
N ASP A 31 8.91 -4.63 -1.99
CA ASP A 31 10.08 -4.54 -1.12
C ASP A 31 9.70 -3.99 0.27
N LYS A 32 8.74 -3.07 0.34
CA LYS A 32 8.19 -2.61 1.62
C LYS A 32 7.46 -3.74 2.36
N LEU A 33 6.64 -4.53 1.67
CA LEU A 33 5.95 -5.68 2.27
C LEU A 33 6.94 -6.73 2.78
N ARG A 34 8.00 -7.01 2.01
CA ARG A 34 9.06 -7.94 2.42
C ARG A 34 9.79 -7.49 3.69
N LYS A 35 10.10 -6.19 3.80
CA LYS A 35 10.71 -5.60 5.00
C LYS A 35 9.82 -5.71 6.24
N LEU A 36 8.50 -5.78 6.05
CA LEU A 36 7.53 -5.99 7.11
C LEU A 36 7.28 -7.48 7.40
N GLY A 37 7.92 -8.40 6.67
CA GLY A 37 7.71 -9.84 6.82
C GLY A 37 6.36 -10.34 6.27
N VAL A 38 5.74 -9.57 5.36
CA VAL A 38 4.42 -9.87 4.80
C VAL A 38 4.58 -10.54 3.43
N SER A 39 4.05 -11.76 3.29
CA SER A 39 4.06 -12.51 2.03
C SER A 39 2.86 -12.19 1.14
N ASP A 40 1.69 -11.99 1.73
CA ASP A 40 0.46 -11.62 1.03
C ASP A 40 -0.11 -10.34 1.63
N ILE A 41 -0.45 -9.38 0.77
CA ILE A 41 -0.94 -8.06 1.19
C ILE A 41 -2.29 -8.13 1.95
N SER A 42 -3.05 -9.21 1.79
CA SER A 42 -4.30 -9.43 2.51
C SER A 42 -4.08 -9.71 3.99
N GLU A 43 -2.89 -10.21 4.37
CA GLU A 43 -2.53 -10.49 5.76
C GLU A 43 -2.55 -9.24 6.65
N ILE A 44 -2.28 -8.07 6.06
CA ILE A 44 -2.24 -6.80 6.79
C ILE A 44 -3.58 -6.08 6.82
N ILE A 45 -4.62 -6.55 6.13
CA ILE A 45 -5.91 -5.86 6.14
C ILE A 45 -6.53 -5.92 7.55
N GLY A 46 -6.81 -4.76 8.14
CA GLY A 46 -7.39 -4.63 9.49
C GLY A 46 -6.44 -4.97 10.64
N GLY A 47 -5.13 -5.11 10.38
CA GLY A 47 -4.14 -5.46 11.41
C GLY A 47 -4.01 -4.44 12.55
N ALA A 48 -4.50 -3.21 12.41
CA ALA A 48 -4.46 -2.19 13.45
C ALA A 48 -5.61 -2.29 14.47
N HIS A 49 -6.62 -3.12 14.21
CA HIS A 49 -7.81 -3.28 15.07
C HIS A 49 -7.86 -4.67 15.75
N LYS A 50 -6.78 -5.45 15.65
CA LYS A 50 -6.61 -6.73 16.34
C LYS A 50 -5.89 -6.53 17.68
#